data_AF-A0A645IX76-F1
#
_entry.id   AF-A0A645IX76-F1
#
_cell.length_a   1.000
_cell.length_b   1.000
_cell.length_c   1.000
_cell.angle_alpha   90.00
_cell.angle_beta   90.00
_cell.angle_gamma   90.00
#
_symmetry.space_group_name_H-M   'P 1'
#
loop_
_entity.id
_entity.type
_entity.pdbx_description
1 polymer ?
#
loop_
_entity_poly.entity_id
_entity_poly.type
_entity_poly.pdbx_seq_one_letter_code
_entity_poly.pdbx_strand_id
1 'polypeptide(L)'
;MDRMTETLTQQLRREPLVHELADALGWDIQKVLDVQAMREKTQFASFDAPDENGLMLFDKLGGEETGYDSFESREDLKKAMRTLSDTEKRLLVYRYRDRLSQQATAQKLSMTQMQVSRMERRVLTALKQEMMAR
;
A
#
# COMPACT_ATOMS: atom_id res chain seq x y z
N MET A 1 12.73 14.67 3.94
CA MET A 1 11.64 14.20 4.83
C MET A 1 11.93 12.78 5.31
N ASP A 2 12.13 11.82 4.41
CA ASP A 2 12.28 10.38 4.73
C ASP A 2 13.34 10.07 5.80
N ARG A 3 14.57 10.59 5.66
CA ARG A 3 15.61 10.44 6.69
C ARG A 3 15.22 11.01 8.05
N MET A 4 14.45 12.10 8.08
CA MET A 4 14.01 12.73 9.32
C MET A 4 12.92 11.88 9.99
N THR A 5 11.98 11.37 9.20
CA THR A 5 10.96 10.42 9.67
C THR A 5 11.60 9.18 10.28
N GLU A 6 12.60 8.58 9.62
CA GLU A 6 13.34 7.43 10.15
C GLU A 6 14.07 7.76 11.46
N THR A 7 14.74 8.91 11.52
CA THR A 7 15.47 9.35 12.71
C THR A 7 14.52 9.51 13.91
N LEU A 8 13.41 10.21 13.71
CA LEU A 8 12.41 10.41 14.77
C LEU A 8 11.71 9.11 15.14
N THR A 9 11.47 8.21 14.18
CA THR A 9 10.89 6.89 14.48
C THR A 9 11.81 6.07 15.38
N GLN A 10 13.12 6.09 15.13
CA GLN A 10 14.10 5.42 15.97
C GLN A 10 14.17 6.04 17.37
N GLN A 11 14.11 7.38 17.48
CA GLN A 11 14.18 8.11 18.75
C GLN A 11 12.90 7.96 19.59
N LEU A 12 11.73 8.15 18.97
CA LEU A 12 10.43 8.14 19.65
C LEU A 12 9.89 6.73 19.86
N ARG A 13 10.47 5.72 19.18
CA ARG A 13 9.96 4.33 19.14
C ARG A 13 8.51 4.24 18.65
N ARG A 14 8.03 5.27 17.96
CA ARG A 14 6.71 5.40 17.35
C ARG A 14 6.82 6.29 16.13
N GLU A 15 5.78 6.28 15.29
CA GLU A 15 5.74 7.19 14.17
C GLU A 15 5.64 8.66 14.65
N PRO A 16 6.44 9.58 14.08
CA PRO A 16 6.39 10.99 14.44
C PRO A 16 5.10 11.66 13.94
N LEU A 17 4.59 12.59 14.75
CA LEU A 17 3.44 13.42 14.42
C LEU A 17 3.83 14.52 13.42
N VAL A 18 2.83 15.06 12.73
CA VAL A 18 3.04 16.10 11.69
C VAL A 18 3.75 17.33 12.25
N HIS A 19 3.41 17.77 13.46
CA HIS A 19 4.08 18.90 14.10
C HIS A 19 5.52 18.56 14.52
N GLU A 20 5.79 17.33 14.99
CA GLU A 20 7.15 16.88 15.34
C GLU A 20 8.06 16.85 14.11
N LEU A 21 7.52 16.46 12.95
CA LEU A 21 8.22 16.53 11.67
C LEU A 21 8.43 17.97 11.18
N ALA A 22 7.42 18.82 11.35
CA ALA A 22 7.48 20.24 10.99
C ALA A 22 8.59 20.95 11.78
N ASP A 23 8.59 20.77 13.09
CA ASP A 23 9.58 21.34 14.00
C ASP A 23 10.99 20.83 13.68
N ALA A 24 11.15 19.53 13.44
CA ALA A 24 12.45 18.94 13.13
C ALA A 24 13.00 19.34 11.75
N LEU A 25 12.14 19.63 10.77
CA LEU A 25 12.51 20.04 9.42
C LEU A 25 12.58 21.57 9.24
N GLY A 26 12.12 22.34 10.23
CA GLY A 26 11.92 23.79 10.10
C GLY A 26 10.89 24.14 9.02
N TRP A 27 9.91 23.26 8.80
CA TRP A 27 8.85 23.43 7.80
C TRP A 27 7.57 23.87 8.47
N ASP A 28 6.70 24.52 7.71
CA ASP A 28 5.31 24.70 8.12
C ASP A 28 4.57 23.34 8.04
N ILE A 29 3.58 23.17 8.90
CA ILE A 29 2.73 21.98 8.99
C ILE A 29 2.05 21.67 7.64
N GLN A 30 1.54 22.67 6.90
CA GLN A 30 0.92 22.49 5.58
C GLN A 30 1.92 21.94 4.57
N LYS A 31 3.15 22.45 4.54
CA LYS A 31 4.20 21.90 3.68
C LYS A 31 4.53 20.43 3.99
N VAL A 32 4.47 20.02 5.25
CA VAL A 32 4.65 18.61 5.65
C VAL A 32 3.50 17.74 5.13
N LEU A 33 2.26 18.22 5.25
CA LEU A 33 1.06 17.54 4.77
C LEU A 33 1.04 17.41 3.24
N ASP A 34 1.41 18.46 2.51
CA ASP A 34 1.46 18.46 1.04
C ASP A 34 2.47 17.43 0.51
N VAL A 35 3.66 17.37 1.13
CA VAL A 35 4.68 16.39 0.76
C VAL A 35 4.23 14.97 1.08
N GLN A 36 3.54 14.73 2.20
CA GLN A 36 2.94 13.43 2.50
C GLN A 36 1.88 13.03 1.45
N ALA A 37 0.98 13.95 1.11
CA ALA A 37 -0.05 13.71 0.11
C ALA A 37 0.54 13.46 -1.29
N MET A 38 1.64 14.14 -1.65
CA MET A 38 2.36 13.89 -2.90
C MET A 38 3.04 12.51 -2.92
N ARG A 39 3.61 12.06 -1.79
CA ARG A 39 4.20 10.72 -1.67
C ARG A 39 3.14 9.64 -1.79
N GLU A 40 2.00 9.81 -1.13
CA GLU A 40 0.85 8.91 -1.23
C GLU A 40 0.34 8.82 -2.68
N LYS A 41 0.14 9.96 -3.36
CA LYS A 41 -0.27 10.00 -4.77
C LYS A 41 0.74 9.34 -5.70
N THR A 42 2.03 9.57 -5.50
CA THR A 42 3.10 8.94 -6.30
C THR A 42 3.13 7.43 -6.08
N GLN A 43 2.87 6.99 -4.85
CA GLN A 43 2.77 5.59 -4.48
C GLN A 43 1.53 4.90 -5.08
N PHE A 44 0.37 5.58 -5.18
CA PHE A 44 -0.80 5.08 -5.92
C PHE A 44 -0.57 5.05 -7.43
N ALA A 45 0.07 6.08 -7.98
CA ALA A 45 0.42 6.11 -9.40
C ALA A 45 1.45 5.01 -9.76
N SER A 46 2.40 4.72 -8.86
CA SER A 46 3.37 3.62 -9.01
C SER A 46 2.72 2.23 -8.92
N PHE A 47 1.59 2.11 -8.22
CA PHE A 47 0.80 0.88 -8.21
C PHE A 47 0.09 0.62 -9.55
N ASP A 48 -0.28 1.68 -10.27
CA ASP A 48 -0.80 1.60 -11.64
C ASP A 48 0.33 1.54 -12.70
N ALA A 49 1.61 1.65 -12.31
CA ALA A 49 2.75 1.64 -13.22
C ALA A 49 3.34 0.23 -13.46
N PRO A 50 3.77 -0.10 -14.69
CA PRO A 50 4.44 -1.36 -14.99
C PRO A 50 5.87 -1.29 -14.45
N ASP A 51 6.18 -2.00 -13.37
CA ASP A 51 7.13 -3.13 -13.47
C ASP A 51 7.43 -3.75 -12.10
N GLU A 52 7.68 -2.95 -11.06
CA GLU A 52 8.36 -3.48 -9.87
C GLU A 52 7.42 -4.01 -8.77
N ASN A 53 6.23 -3.41 -8.59
CA ASN A 53 5.35 -3.73 -7.46
C ASN A 53 4.31 -4.83 -7.75
N GLY A 54 3.88 -4.96 -9.01
CA GLY A 54 2.98 -6.04 -9.43
C GLY A 54 3.64 -7.42 -9.27
N LEU A 55 4.97 -7.50 -9.48
CA LEU A 55 5.77 -8.71 -9.25
C LEU A 55 5.74 -9.16 -7.79
N MET A 56 5.90 -8.25 -6.83
CA MET A 56 5.88 -8.60 -5.40
C MET A 56 4.52 -9.09 -4.90
N LEU A 57 3.41 -8.55 -5.43
CA LEU A 57 2.07 -9.03 -5.11
C LEU A 57 1.79 -10.37 -5.80
N PHE A 58 2.27 -10.54 -7.04
CA PHE A 58 2.16 -11.77 -7.82
C PHE A 58 2.92 -12.95 -7.17
N ASP A 59 4.18 -12.75 -6.77
CA ASP A 59 5.00 -13.76 -6.08
C ASP A 59 4.41 -14.26 -4.75
N LYS A 60 3.49 -13.49 -4.14
CA LYS A 60 2.82 -13.87 -2.88
C LYS A 60 1.39 -14.36 -3.05
N LEU A 61 0.71 -13.98 -4.12
CA LEU A 61 -0.62 -14.53 -4.47
C LEU A 61 -0.49 -15.84 -5.25
N GLY A 62 0.55 -15.98 -6.06
CA GLY A 62 0.96 -17.20 -6.75
C GLY A 62 1.75 -18.12 -5.84
N GLY A 63 1.12 -18.63 -4.79
CA GLY A 63 1.59 -19.90 -4.22
C GLY A 63 1.55 -20.96 -5.32
N GLU A 64 2.62 -21.76 -5.41
CA GLU A 64 2.87 -22.89 -6.31
C GLU A 64 1.67 -23.37 -7.12
N GLU A 65 1.86 -23.50 -8.43
CA GLU A 65 0.88 -23.86 -9.47
C GLU A 65 0.18 -22.68 -10.14
N THR A 66 0.85 -22.08 -11.12
CA THR A 66 0.45 -22.24 -12.53
C THR A 66 1.42 -21.46 -13.40
N GLY A 67 2.22 -22.19 -14.18
CA GLY A 67 3.02 -21.65 -15.28
C GLY A 67 2.13 -21.26 -16.46
N TYR A 68 1.18 -20.35 -16.23
CA TYR A 68 0.55 -19.58 -17.31
C TYR A 68 1.30 -18.26 -17.43
N ASP A 69 1.64 -17.92 -18.66
CA ASP A 69 2.64 -16.92 -19.03
C ASP A 69 2.65 -15.72 -18.08
N SER A 70 3.80 -15.44 -17.48
CA SER A 70 3.95 -14.37 -16.47
C SER A 70 3.46 -13.01 -17.00
N PHE A 71 3.41 -12.84 -18.32
CA PHE A 71 2.86 -11.66 -18.99
C PHE A 71 1.32 -11.60 -18.95
N GLU A 72 0.62 -12.66 -19.34
CA GLU A 72 -0.86 -12.72 -19.33
C GLU A 72 -1.40 -12.55 -17.90
N SER A 73 -0.80 -13.27 -16.95
CA SER A 73 -1.19 -13.20 -15.54
C SER A 73 -0.93 -11.81 -14.92
N ARG A 74 0.07 -11.05 -15.42
CA ARG A 74 0.35 -9.67 -14.98
C ARG A 74 -0.63 -8.67 -15.55
N GLU A 75 -1.09 -8.87 -16.78
CA GLU A 75 -2.08 -8.00 -17.40
C GLU A 75 -3.47 -8.16 -16.76
N ASP A 76 -3.83 -9.40 -16.41
CA ASP A 76 -5.06 -9.70 -15.69
C ASP A 76 -5.02 -9.17 -14.25
N LEU A 77 -3.87 -9.29 -13.56
CA LEU A 77 -3.69 -8.64 -12.27
C LEU A 77 -3.87 -7.11 -12.40
N LYS A 78 -3.27 -6.45 -13.40
CA LYS A 78 -3.45 -5.00 -13.61
C LYS A 78 -4.90 -4.62 -13.85
N LYS A 79 -5.65 -5.38 -14.65
CA LYS A 79 -7.08 -5.14 -14.86
C LYS A 79 -7.85 -5.28 -13.55
N ALA A 80 -7.59 -6.34 -12.79
CA ALA A 80 -8.19 -6.56 -11.47
C ALA A 80 -7.83 -5.45 -10.47
N MET A 81 -6.61 -4.92 -10.50
CA MET A 81 -6.19 -3.80 -9.64
C MET A 81 -6.98 -2.51 -9.93
N ARG A 82 -7.40 -2.30 -11.18
CA ARG A 82 -8.17 -1.11 -11.59
C ARG A 82 -9.60 -1.11 -11.08
N THR A 83 -10.15 -2.27 -10.71
CA THR A 83 -11.51 -2.35 -10.13
C THR A 83 -11.53 -1.98 -8.65
N LEU A 84 -10.35 -1.88 -8.01
CA LEU A 84 -10.22 -1.50 -6.61
C LEU A 84 -10.27 0.02 -6.42
N SER A 85 -10.92 0.43 -5.34
CA SER A 85 -10.85 1.80 -4.82
C SER A 85 -9.47 2.15 -4.28
N ASP A 86 -9.16 3.44 -4.16
CA ASP A 86 -7.88 3.92 -3.63
C ASP A 86 -7.58 3.41 -2.21
N THR A 87 -8.62 3.22 -1.39
CA THR A 87 -8.47 2.68 -0.04
C THR A 87 -8.09 1.20 -0.05
N GLU A 88 -8.62 0.43 -1.00
CA GLU A 88 -8.27 -0.98 -1.18
C GLU A 88 -6.87 -1.14 -1.78
N LYS A 89 -6.49 -0.28 -2.73
CA LYS A 89 -5.11 -0.20 -3.23
C LYS A 89 -4.13 0.12 -2.10
N ARG A 90 -4.45 1.10 -1.24
CA ARG A 90 -3.68 1.43 -0.02
C ARG A 90 -3.48 0.24 0.89
N LEU A 91 -4.58 -0.45 1.19
CA LEU A 91 -4.57 -1.63 2.03
C LEU A 91 -3.54 -2.65 1.51
N LEU A 92 -3.57 -2.93 0.21
CA LEU A 92 -2.64 -3.89 -0.39
C LEU A 92 -1.19 -3.42 -0.31
N VAL A 93 -0.93 -2.14 -0.56
CA VAL A 93 0.42 -1.59 -0.44
C VAL A 93 0.94 -1.74 0.99
N TYR A 94 0.16 -1.34 2.00
CA TYR A 94 0.55 -1.45 3.40
C TYR A 94 0.79 -2.91 3.83
N ARG A 95 -0.07 -3.83 3.39
CA ARG A 95 -0.01 -5.24 3.82
C ARG A 95 1.10 -6.02 3.13
N TYR A 96 1.28 -5.85 1.83
CA TYR A 96 2.12 -6.73 1.02
C TYR A 96 3.48 -6.13 0.68
N ARG A 97 3.54 -4.82 0.43
CA ARG A 97 4.80 -4.11 0.16
C ARG A 97 5.46 -3.66 1.46
N ASP A 98 4.74 -2.90 2.29
CA ASP A 98 5.29 -2.31 3.51
C ASP A 98 5.28 -3.29 4.70
N ARG A 99 4.73 -4.50 4.50
CA ARG A 99 4.71 -5.62 5.46
C ARG A 99 4.06 -5.26 6.82
N LEU A 100 3.17 -4.27 6.84
CA LEU A 100 2.50 -3.83 8.06
C LEU A 100 1.52 -4.89 8.55
N SER A 101 1.37 -5.03 9.87
CA SER A 101 0.30 -5.86 10.45
C SER A 101 -1.08 -5.28 10.13
N GLN A 102 -2.14 -6.08 10.27
CA GLN A 102 -3.52 -5.58 10.09
C GLN A 102 -3.84 -4.46 11.08
N GLN A 103 -3.29 -4.51 12.30
CA GLN A 103 -3.47 -3.47 13.31
C GLN A 103 -2.76 -2.17 12.93
N ALA A 104 -1.50 -2.24 12.46
CA ALA A 104 -0.77 -1.07 11.98
C ALA A 104 -1.42 -0.47 10.72
N THR A 105 -1.91 -1.33 9.82
CA THR A 105 -2.65 -0.90 8.62
C THR A 105 -3.97 -0.22 8.99
N ALA A 106 -4.66 -0.71 10.01
CA ALA A 106 -5.89 -0.11 10.53
C ALA A 106 -5.65 1.30 11.06
N GLN A 107 -4.57 1.51 11.80
CA GLN A 107 -4.17 2.84 12.25
C GLN A 107 -3.91 3.78 11.06
N LYS A 108 -3.17 3.31 10.03
CA LYS A 108 -2.87 4.08 8.82
C LYS A 108 -4.11 4.46 8.00
N LEU A 109 -5.10 3.58 7.95
CA LEU A 109 -6.33 3.79 7.19
C LEU A 109 -7.44 4.49 7.99
N SER A 110 -7.19 4.85 9.26
CA SER A 110 -8.22 5.32 10.19
C SER A 110 -9.41 4.36 10.29
N MET A 111 -9.12 3.05 10.35
CA MET A 111 -10.09 1.97 10.45
C MET A 111 -9.81 1.09 11.68
N THR A 112 -10.73 0.18 11.99
CA THR A 112 -10.49 -0.90 12.95
C THR A 112 -9.76 -2.08 12.29
N GLN A 113 -9.03 -2.88 13.08
CA GLN A 113 -8.37 -4.10 12.59
C GLN A 113 -9.38 -5.06 11.96
N MET A 114 -10.59 -5.16 12.50
CA MET A 114 -11.63 -6.02 11.95
C MET A 114 -12.14 -5.53 10.60
N GLN A 115 -12.30 -4.22 10.42
CA GLN A 115 -12.64 -3.64 9.11
C GLN A 115 -11.53 -3.92 8.08
N VAL A 116 -10.26 -3.75 8.47
CA VAL A 116 -9.11 -4.09 7.62
C VAL A 116 -9.11 -5.57 7.24
N SER A 117 -9.31 -6.49 8.20
CA SER A 117 -9.38 -7.93 7.94
C SER A 117 -10.50 -8.31 6.97
N ARG A 118 -11.67 -7.67 7.09
CA ARG A 118 -12.80 -7.91 6.18
C ARG A 118 -12.53 -7.35 4.79
N MET A 119 -11.96 -6.14 4.72
CA MET A 119 -11.59 -5.50 3.45
C MET A 119 -10.51 -6.33 2.73
N GLU A 120 -9.47 -6.76 3.43
CA GLU A 120 -8.38 -7.56 2.86
C GLU A 120 -8.91 -8.84 2.22
N ARG A 121 -9.76 -9.58 2.94
CA ARG A 121 -10.43 -10.77 2.38
C ARG A 121 -11.27 -10.46 1.15
N ARG A 122 -12.10 -9.41 1.20
CA ARG A 122 -12.95 -9.04 0.06
C ARG A 122 -12.12 -8.68 -1.17
N VAL A 123 -11.06 -7.88 -0.99
CA VAL A 123 -10.16 -7.45 -2.06
C VAL A 123 -9.45 -8.64 -2.68
N LEU A 124 -8.88 -9.55 -1.87
CA LEU A 124 -8.20 -10.74 -2.38
C LEU A 124 -9.14 -11.66 -3.16
N THR A 125 -10.37 -11.86 -2.69
CA THR A 125 -11.38 -12.63 -3.41
C THR A 125 -11.74 -11.95 -4.73
N ALA A 126 -11.96 -10.63 -4.74
CA ALA A 126 -12.27 -9.89 -5.96
C ALA A 126 -11.14 -9.99 -6.99
N LEU A 127 -9.88 -9.82 -6.56
CA LEU A 127 -8.72 -9.98 -7.44
C LEU A 127 -8.66 -11.39 -8.04
N LYS A 128 -8.85 -12.43 -7.23
CA LYS A 128 -8.87 -13.81 -7.70
C LYS A 128 -10.00 -14.07 -8.71
N GLN A 129 -11.18 -13.50 -8.49
CA GLN A 129 -12.32 -13.65 -9.39
C GLN A 129 -12.07 -12.97 -10.73
N GLU A 130 -11.57 -11.74 -10.72
CA GLU A 130 -11.23 -10.99 -11.94
C GLU A 130 -10.14 -11.70 -12.76
N MET A 131 -9.13 -12.26 -12.09
CA MET A 131 -8.07 -13.03 -12.77
C MET A 131 -8.56 -14.38 -13.35
N MET A 132 -9.70 -14.89 -12.89
CA MET A 132 -10.31 -16.14 -13.39
C MET A 132 -11.45 -15.90 -14.38
N ALA A 133 -11.96 -14.67 -14.47
CA ALA A 133 -13.02 -14.29 -15.39
C ALA A 133 -12.40 -14.11 -16.80
N ARG A 134 -12.53 -15.15 -17.62
CA ARG A 134 -12.20 -15.12 -19.05
C ARG A 134 -13.40 -14.69 -19.88
#